data_AF-A0ABD5QF71-F1
#
_entry.id   AF-A0ABD5QF71-F1
#
_cell.length_a   1.000
_cell.length_b   1.000
_cell.length_c   1.000
_cell.angle_alpha   90.00
_cell.angle_beta   90.00
_cell.angle_gamma   90.00
#
_symmetry.space_group_name_H-M   'P 1'
#
loop_
_entity.id
_entity.type
_entity.pdbx_description
1 polymer ?
#
loop_
_entity_poly.entity_id
_entity_poly.type
_entity_poly.pdbx_seq_one_letter_code
_entity_poly.pdbx_strand_id
1 'polypeptide(L)'
;MGQGDHRHVRGPPPRDRRGNADRRRRHRRRRHPSGPRGQLQRGAERLVRQRRRGGTTHRRQRRPRDPRAGTAAATGGVGVTGTAPDAELVSVRVLGPDSSSFADVLAGAEYAADIGADAANFSLGAGPYEPRANSDGLRVATQKVMQDVARRGTVLTVSSGNAETNLQQGGRFYVPGTVQGVMTVSATGPNDEMAFYSNYGTNEIEVGAPGGGYETQAKTVDPEADVEYLYPTNLVYSSVPGDGYGWKAGTSMAAPQVAGLVGLVRELEPDMNVKRVESNIAHGADLVQGRSSPELGAGRINVLDTVERVGGNGGNGNGRGNGNGR
;
A
#
# COMPACT_ATOMS: atom_id res chain seq x y z
N MET A 1 60.25 57.45 -3.89
CA MET A 1 60.50 58.31 -5.07
C MET A 1 59.19 58.38 -5.87
N GLY A 2 58.52 59.50 -6.18
CA GLY A 2 58.39 60.81 -5.50
C GLY A 2 56.97 60.95 -4.86
N GLN A 3 56.56 61.97 -4.09
CA GLN A 3 56.44 63.42 -4.38
C GLN A 3 55.55 63.72 -5.61
N GLY A 4 54.51 64.59 -5.60
CA GLY A 4 53.84 65.44 -4.56
C GLY A 4 52.91 66.47 -5.27
N ASP A 5 52.04 67.33 -4.69
CA ASP A 5 51.39 67.50 -3.37
C ASP A 5 50.20 68.52 -3.54
N HIS A 6 49.70 69.16 -2.46
CA HIS A 6 48.81 70.36 -2.38
C HIS A 6 47.29 70.15 -2.61
N ARG A 7 46.30 70.64 -1.81
CA ARG A 7 46.06 71.89 -1.01
C ARG A 7 45.69 73.12 -1.88
N HIS A 8 44.79 74.07 -1.57
CA HIS A 8 43.88 74.43 -0.43
C HIS A 8 42.91 75.60 -0.89
N VAL A 9 41.80 76.07 -0.26
CA VAL A 9 40.81 75.58 0.76
C VAL A 9 39.64 76.61 0.96
N ARG A 10 38.43 76.19 1.42
CA ARG A 10 37.26 77.01 1.95
C ARG A 10 36.44 77.84 0.91
N GLY A 11 35.18 78.28 1.16
CA GLY A 11 34.40 78.45 2.41
C GLY A 11 32.83 78.29 2.33
N PRO A 12 32.03 78.88 3.27
CA PRO A 12 30.65 78.44 3.70
C PRO A 12 29.50 79.41 3.26
N PRO A 13 28.22 79.43 3.80
CA PRO A 13 27.51 78.62 4.83
C PRO A 13 26.08 78.09 4.41
N PRO A 14 25.24 77.50 5.31
CA PRO A 14 23.98 76.79 4.93
C PRO A 14 22.64 77.37 5.48
N ARG A 15 21.47 76.92 4.96
CA ARG A 15 20.23 76.60 5.75
C ARG A 15 19.01 76.02 4.98
N ASP A 16 18.51 74.88 5.49
CA ASP A 16 17.11 74.50 5.85
C ASP A 16 15.94 74.22 4.86
N ARG A 17 15.13 73.19 5.23
CA ARG A 17 13.67 72.90 5.01
C ARG A 17 13.06 72.22 3.76
N ARG A 18 12.47 71.03 4.05
CA ARG A 18 11.18 70.42 3.56
C ARG A 18 11.08 69.87 2.12
N GLY A 19 10.55 68.64 1.95
CA GLY A 19 10.18 68.11 0.62
C GLY A 19 9.87 66.59 0.49
N ASN A 20 8.68 66.17 0.92
CA ASN A 20 7.84 65.02 0.51
C ASN A 20 8.40 63.74 -0.21
N ALA A 21 8.06 62.57 0.38
CA ALA A 21 7.69 61.24 -0.16
C ALA A 21 8.18 60.60 -1.51
N ASP A 22 8.35 59.26 -1.39
CA ASP A 22 7.98 58.17 -2.34
C ASP A 22 9.08 57.41 -3.15
N ARG A 23 8.75 56.14 -3.48
CA ARG A 23 9.32 55.21 -4.50
C ARG A 23 10.67 54.53 -4.22
N ARG A 24 10.67 53.63 -3.23
CA ARG A 24 11.58 52.47 -3.25
C ARG A 24 11.21 51.50 -4.39
N ARG A 25 12.16 51.17 -5.28
CA ARG A 25 12.13 49.93 -6.08
C ARG A 25 13.31 49.03 -5.71
N ARG A 26 13.04 47.85 -5.15
CA ARG A 26 14.01 46.75 -5.02
C ARG A 26 13.46 45.51 -5.71
N HIS A 27 14.20 44.95 -6.67
CA HIS A 27 13.81 43.71 -7.34
C HIS A 27 13.88 42.51 -6.38
N ARG A 28 12.73 41.91 -6.05
CA ARG A 28 12.66 40.52 -5.57
C ARG A 28 12.22 39.63 -6.74
N ARG A 29 13.11 38.78 -7.24
CA ARG A 29 12.77 37.71 -8.22
C ARG A 29 11.84 36.70 -7.53
N ARG A 30 10.52 36.81 -7.73
CA ARG A 30 9.57 35.74 -7.35
C ARG A 30 9.78 34.55 -8.28
N ARG A 31 10.29 33.43 -7.76
CA ARG A 31 10.22 32.14 -8.47
C ARG A 31 8.78 31.65 -8.45
N HIS A 32 8.09 31.71 -9.58
CA HIS A 32 6.77 31.08 -9.73
C HIS A 32 6.95 29.56 -9.97
N PRO A 33 6.37 28.67 -9.14
CA PRO A 33 6.32 27.25 -9.43
C PRO A 33 5.19 26.98 -10.42
N SER A 34 5.43 27.29 -11.70
CA SER A 34 4.50 27.15 -12.82
C SER A 34 5.04 26.17 -13.88
N GLY A 35 5.39 24.96 -13.42
CA GLY A 35 5.62 23.78 -14.27
C GLY A 35 4.60 22.68 -13.96
N PRO A 36 4.45 21.65 -14.82
CA PRO A 36 3.36 20.67 -14.74
C PRO A 36 3.26 19.92 -13.40
N ARG A 37 4.40 19.57 -12.79
CA ARG A 37 4.44 18.97 -11.43
C ARG A 37 3.74 19.82 -10.37
N GLY A 38 3.83 21.15 -10.47
CA GLY A 38 3.14 22.09 -9.60
C GLY A 38 1.68 22.35 -9.97
N GLN A 39 1.19 21.89 -11.13
CA GLN A 39 -0.23 21.90 -11.46
C GLN A 39 -0.90 20.62 -10.98
N LEU A 40 -0.28 19.46 -11.20
CA LEU A 40 -0.74 18.14 -10.71
C LEU A 40 -0.98 18.14 -9.20
N GLN A 41 0.00 18.55 -8.39
CA GLN A 41 -0.17 18.55 -6.93
C GLN A 41 -1.31 19.48 -6.46
N ARG A 42 -1.47 20.66 -7.08
CA ARG A 42 -2.59 21.57 -6.77
C ARG A 42 -3.93 21.11 -7.35
N GLY A 43 -3.93 20.21 -8.32
CA GLY A 43 -5.10 19.47 -8.80
C GLY A 43 -5.59 18.47 -7.76
N ALA A 44 -4.69 17.61 -7.26
CA ALA A 44 -4.98 16.67 -6.18
C ALA A 44 -5.48 17.39 -4.90
N GLU A 45 -4.73 18.38 -4.41
CA GLU A 45 -5.11 19.19 -3.25
C GLU A 45 -6.47 19.91 -3.42
N ARG A 46 -6.87 20.26 -4.65
CA ARG A 46 -8.21 20.81 -4.94
C ARG A 46 -9.29 19.73 -4.98
N LEU A 47 -9.05 18.58 -5.60
CA LEU A 47 -10.01 17.48 -5.64
C LEU A 47 -10.34 16.98 -4.22
N VAL A 48 -9.32 16.77 -3.38
CA VAL A 48 -9.50 16.35 -1.97
C VAL A 48 -10.32 17.39 -1.20
N ARG A 49 -10.02 18.69 -1.35
CA ARG A 49 -10.79 19.77 -0.72
C ARG A 49 -12.22 19.93 -1.26
N GLN A 50 -12.48 19.55 -2.51
CA GLN A 50 -13.83 19.55 -3.08
C GLN A 50 -14.63 18.30 -2.66
N ARG A 51 -14.02 17.11 -2.61
CA ARG A 51 -14.67 15.88 -2.11
C ARG A 51 -14.93 15.92 -0.60
N ARG A 52 -14.13 16.64 0.20
CA ARG A 52 -14.51 17.01 1.59
C ARG A 52 -15.77 17.90 1.70
N ARG A 53 -16.40 18.31 0.59
CA ARG A 53 -17.73 18.95 0.54
C ARG A 53 -18.79 18.14 -0.21
N GLY A 54 -18.40 17.19 -1.07
CA GLY A 54 -19.28 16.25 -1.75
C GLY A 54 -19.11 14.86 -1.14
N GLY A 55 -19.85 14.60 -0.07
CA GLY A 55 -19.58 13.49 0.86
C GLY A 55 -19.47 12.12 0.20
N THR A 56 -18.32 11.46 0.37
CA THR A 56 -18.17 10.03 0.17
C THR A 56 -19.14 9.29 1.09
N THR A 57 -20.09 8.55 0.52
CA THR A 57 -21.13 7.86 1.31
C THR A 57 -20.57 6.61 1.98
N HIS A 58 -20.13 6.74 3.24
CA HIS A 58 -19.64 5.63 4.04
C HIS A 58 -20.80 4.68 4.38
N ARG A 59 -20.61 3.39 4.15
CA ARG A 59 -21.59 2.34 4.48
C ARG A 59 -20.88 1.17 5.15
N ARG A 60 -20.98 1.11 6.49
CA ARG A 60 -20.57 -0.05 7.29
C ARG A 60 -21.25 -1.30 6.75
N GLN A 61 -20.48 -2.33 6.37
CA GLN A 61 -21.03 -3.57 5.82
C GLN A 61 -21.04 -4.68 6.86
N ARG A 62 -22.23 -5.05 7.36
CA ARG A 62 -22.44 -6.24 8.22
C ARG A 62 -22.45 -7.57 7.45
N ARG A 63 -22.43 -7.51 6.12
CA ARG A 63 -22.21 -8.65 5.22
C ARG A 63 -21.39 -8.15 4.03
N PRO A 64 -20.26 -8.79 3.69
CA PRO A 64 -19.50 -8.47 2.49
C PRO A 64 -20.32 -8.67 1.21
N ARG A 65 -20.16 -7.76 0.24
CA ARG A 65 -20.84 -7.81 -1.07
C ARG A 65 -19.89 -7.87 -2.26
N ASP A 66 -18.62 -8.11 -1.99
CA ASP A 66 -17.54 -8.31 -2.95
C ASP A 66 -16.56 -9.37 -2.39
N PRO A 67 -15.95 -10.23 -3.23
CA PRO A 67 -15.12 -11.34 -2.73
C PRO A 67 -13.88 -10.93 -1.94
N ARG A 68 -13.32 -9.72 -2.13
CA ARG A 68 -12.18 -9.26 -1.33
C ARG A 68 -12.61 -9.03 0.11
N ALA A 69 -13.73 -8.31 0.28
CA ALA A 69 -14.32 -8.06 1.58
C ALA A 69 -14.79 -9.37 2.25
N GLY A 70 -15.27 -10.34 1.47
CA GLY A 70 -15.62 -11.68 1.95
C GLY A 70 -14.41 -12.42 2.52
N THR A 71 -13.33 -12.46 1.77
CA THR A 71 -12.08 -13.12 2.16
C THR A 71 -11.38 -12.42 3.33
N ALA A 72 -11.50 -11.09 3.46
CA ALA A 72 -10.96 -10.36 4.60
C ALA A 72 -11.77 -10.58 5.90
N ALA A 73 -13.10 -10.44 5.85
CA ALA A 73 -13.94 -10.33 7.05
C ALA A 73 -15.41 -10.78 6.85
N ALA A 74 -15.63 -11.95 6.23
CA ALA A 74 -16.94 -12.62 6.33
C ALA A 74 -17.11 -13.28 7.72
N THR A 75 -18.29 -13.16 8.31
CA THR A 75 -18.54 -13.49 9.72
C THR A 75 -18.88 -14.97 9.99
N GLY A 76 -18.58 -15.89 9.06
CA GLY A 76 -18.72 -17.35 9.21
C GLY A 76 -20.13 -17.95 9.34
N GLY A 77 -21.15 -17.15 9.66
CA GLY A 77 -22.50 -17.66 9.98
C GLY A 77 -23.27 -18.32 8.82
N VAL A 78 -22.88 -18.04 7.57
CA VAL A 78 -23.31 -18.74 6.34
C VAL A 78 -22.18 -18.61 5.32
N GLY A 79 -21.88 -19.66 4.57
CA GLY A 79 -20.99 -19.60 3.40
C GLY A 79 -19.51 -19.66 3.75
N VAL A 80 -18.87 -18.53 4.05
CA VAL A 80 -17.43 -18.43 4.31
C VAL A 80 -17.10 -17.59 5.54
N THR A 81 -15.93 -17.85 6.14
CA THR A 81 -15.31 -17.02 7.16
C THR A 81 -14.12 -16.30 6.53
N GLY A 82 -13.97 -14.99 6.77
CA GLY A 82 -12.78 -14.23 6.38
C GLY A 82 -11.67 -14.34 7.43
N THR A 83 -10.46 -13.87 7.11
CA THR A 83 -9.31 -13.94 8.03
C THR A 83 -9.55 -13.23 9.37
N ALA A 84 -10.27 -12.10 9.38
CA ALA A 84 -10.67 -11.38 10.59
C ALA A 84 -12.19 -11.16 10.61
N PRO A 85 -13.00 -12.13 11.09
CA PRO A 85 -14.45 -12.14 10.92
C PRO A 85 -15.19 -10.98 11.61
N ASP A 86 -14.61 -10.40 12.67
CA ASP A 86 -15.21 -9.31 13.45
C ASP A 86 -14.72 -7.89 13.05
N ALA A 87 -13.84 -7.78 12.04
CA ALA A 87 -13.28 -6.51 11.60
C ALA A 87 -14.29 -5.58 10.89
N GLU A 88 -14.19 -4.26 11.11
CA GLU A 88 -15.07 -3.30 10.43
C GLU A 88 -14.68 -3.06 8.97
N LEU A 89 -15.54 -3.49 8.05
CA LEU A 89 -15.38 -3.23 6.61
C LEU A 89 -15.86 -1.84 6.18
N VAL A 90 -14.92 -0.98 5.78
CA VAL A 90 -15.18 0.31 5.13
C VAL A 90 -14.89 0.22 3.62
N SER A 91 -15.94 0.30 2.80
CA SER A 91 -15.80 0.25 1.34
C SER A 91 -15.48 1.63 0.75
N VAL A 92 -14.28 1.78 0.19
CA VAL A 92 -13.81 3.01 -0.47
C VAL A 92 -13.86 2.83 -1.99
N ARG A 93 -14.93 3.33 -2.63
CA ARG A 93 -15.11 3.19 -4.08
C ARG A 93 -14.18 4.13 -4.86
N VAL A 94 -13.10 3.59 -5.41
CA VAL A 94 -12.19 4.30 -6.33
C VAL A 94 -12.46 4.02 -7.82
N LEU A 95 -13.19 2.95 -8.16
CA LEU A 95 -13.50 2.59 -9.56
C LEU A 95 -14.88 3.14 -10.00
N GLY A 96 -14.95 3.75 -11.19
CA GLY A 96 -16.19 4.11 -11.87
C GLY A 96 -16.92 2.89 -12.46
N PRO A 97 -17.86 3.07 -13.40
CA PRO A 97 -18.40 1.97 -14.20
C PRO A 97 -17.37 1.43 -15.19
N ASP A 98 -16.66 2.33 -15.89
CA ASP A 98 -15.84 1.99 -17.06
C ASP A 98 -14.33 2.01 -16.79
N SER A 99 -13.87 2.85 -15.85
CA SER A 99 -12.45 3.02 -15.50
C SER A 99 -12.25 3.77 -14.18
N SER A 100 -10.99 4.10 -13.86
CA SER A 100 -10.58 4.97 -12.75
C SER A 100 -9.31 5.73 -13.12
N SER A 101 -9.06 6.87 -12.47
CA SER A 101 -7.75 7.51 -12.52
C SER A 101 -6.86 6.98 -11.39
N PHE A 102 -5.55 6.88 -11.60
CA PHE A 102 -4.63 6.52 -10.51
C PHE A 102 -4.65 7.57 -9.37
N ALA A 103 -5.10 8.79 -9.65
CA ALA A 103 -5.32 9.81 -8.61
C ALA A 103 -6.54 9.50 -7.71
N ASP A 104 -7.57 8.81 -8.21
CA ASP A 104 -8.68 8.32 -7.36
C ASP A 104 -8.22 7.19 -6.44
N VAL A 105 -7.35 6.29 -6.93
CA VAL A 105 -6.71 5.24 -6.12
C VAL A 105 -5.89 5.85 -4.98
N LEU A 106 -5.04 6.85 -5.29
CA LEU A 106 -4.23 7.53 -4.28
C LEU A 106 -5.08 8.35 -3.30
N ALA A 107 -6.13 9.03 -3.75
CA ALA A 107 -7.08 9.71 -2.87
C ALA A 107 -7.86 8.73 -1.97
N GLY A 108 -8.09 7.50 -2.43
CA GLY A 108 -8.64 6.41 -1.62
C GLY A 108 -7.68 5.96 -0.50
N ALA A 109 -6.38 5.90 -0.79
CA ALA A 109 -5.34 5.62 0.20
C ALA A 109 -5.23 6.75 1.25
N GLU A 110 -5.15 8.01 0.81
CA GLU A 110 -5.18 9.18 1.71
C GLU A 110 -6.44 9.20 2.58
N TYR A 111 -7.60 8.83 2.00
CA TYR A 111 -8.85 8.74 2.74
C TYR A 111 -8.84 7.63 3.82
N ALA A 112 -8.24 6.46 3.55
CA ALA A 112 -8.11 5.41 4.56
C ALA A 112 -7.29 5.87 5.79
N ALA A 113 -6.21 6.64 5.55
CA ALA A 113 -5.46 7.28 6.63
C ALA A 113 -6.21 8.45 7.31
N ASP A 114 -7.14 9.12 6.62
CA ASP A 114 -7.99 10.17 7.20
C ASP A 114 -9.03 9.63 8.18
N ILE A 115 -9.40 8.34 8.10
CA ILE A 115 -10.25 7.66 9.10
C ILE A 115 -9.49 6.78 10.09
N GLY A 116 -8.16 6.68 9.97
CA GLY A 116 -7.35 5.82 10.84
C GLY A 116 -7.59 4.33 10.63
N ALA A 117 -7.89 3.89 9.40
CA ALA A 117 -8.08 2.47 9.11
C ALA A 117 -6.77 1.69 9.33
N ASP A 118 -6.88 0.50 9.94
CA ASP A 118 -5.72 -0.33 10.27
C ASP A 118 -5.03 -0.92 9.03
N ALA A 119 -5.85 -1.46 8.12
CA ALA A 119 -5.44 -1.95 6.82
C ALA A 119 -6.23 -1.23 5.72
N ALA A 120 -5.58 -0.98 4.59
CA ALA A 120 -6.23 -0.61 3.34
C ALA A 120 -5.76 -1.55 2.23
N ASN A 121 -6.69 -2.34 1.70
CA ASN A 121 -6.43 -3.39 0.73
C ASN A 121 -6.65 -2.94 -0.72
N PHE A 122 -5.60 -3.06 -1.53
CA PHE A 122 -5.55 -2.75 -2.95
C PHE A 122 -5.41 -4.05 -3.75
N SER A 123 -6.52 -4.78 -3.88
CA SER A 123 -6.68 -5.89 -4.85
C SER A 123 -6.75 -5.41 -6.31
N LEU A 124 -6.08 -4.29 -6.62
CA LEU A 124 -6.08 -3.55 -7.87
C LEU A 124 -4.73 -2.84 -8.04
N GLY A 125 -4.34 -2.59 -9.29
CA GLY A 125 -3.14 -1.87 -9.64
C GLY A 125 -2.99 -1.76 -11.16
N ALA A 126 -1.84 -1.28 -11.61
CA ALA A 126 -1.58 -1.02 -13.03
C ALA A 126 -0.11 -1.29 -13.39
N GLY A 127 0.09 -1.78 -14.61
CA GLY A 127 1.33 -2.41 -15.06
C GLY A 127 1.18 -3.94 -15.12
N PRO A 128 2.28 -4.70 -15.22
CA PRO A 128 3.67 -4.25 -15.19
C PRO A 128 4.02 -3.27 -16.32
N TYR A 129 4.90 -2.32 -16.01
CA TYR A 129 5.35 -1.27 -16.90
C TYR A 129 6.86 -1.34 -17.13
N GLU A 130 7.29 -1.10 -18.37
CA GLU A 130 8.69 -0.90 -18.72
C GLU A 130 9.24 0.42 -18.13
N PRO A 131 10.53 0.50 -17.74
CA PRO A 131 11.10 1.66 -17.02
C PRO A 131 10.79 3.02 -17.63
N ARG A 132 10.77 3.10 -18.98
CA ARG A 132 10.49 4.30 -19.76
C ARG A 132 9.11 4.93 -19.46
N ALA A 133 8.13 4.14 -18.99
CA ALA A 133 6.81 4.62 -18.61
C ALA A 133 6.82 5.42 -17.29
N ASN A 134 7.87 5.33 -16.47
CA ASN A 134 8.03 6.17 -15.28
C ASN A 134 8.53 7.60 -15.59
N SER A 135 8.63 7.99 -16.87
CA SER A 135 9.06 9.32 -17.29
C SER A 135 8.15 10.45 -16.77
N ASP A 136 6.84 10.20 -16.69
CA ASP A 136 5.86 11.10 -16.06
C ASP A 136 5.97 11.15 -14.52
N GLY A 137 6.77 10.26 -13.92
CA GLY A 137 7.01 10.19 -12.48
C GLY A 137 5.94 9.45 -11.68
N LEU A 138 5.10 8.62 -12.32
CA LEU A 138 4.01 7.86 -11.70
C LEU A 138 4.47 7.09 -10.46
N ARG A 139 5.53 6.26 -10.56
CA ARG A 139 6.02 5.45 -9.42
C ARG A 139 6.45 6.32 -8.25
N VAL A 140 7.04 7.49 -8.51
CA VAL A 140 7.49 8.45 -7.49
C VAL A 140 6.31 9.15 -6.81
N ALA A 141 5.27 9.50 -7.57
CA ALA A 141 4.04 10.07 -7.01
C ALA A 141 3.31 9.04 -6.12
N THR A 142 3.18 7.80 -6.60
CA THR A 142 2.60 6.68 -5.85
C THR A 142 3.36 6.41 -4.55
N GLN A 143 4.69 6.25 -4.63
CA GLN A 143 5.54 6.01 -3.46
C GLN A 143 5.38 7.12 -2.41
N LYS A 144 5.35 8.40 -2.83
CA LYS A 144 5.20 9.52 -1.88
C LYS A 144 3.90 9.43 -1.06
N VAL A 145 2.79 9.07 -1.70
CA VAL A 145 1.48 8.95 -1.05
C VAL A 145 1.40 7.69 -0.20
N MET A 146 1.80 6.52 -0.73
CA MET A 146 1.75 5.27 0.02
C MET A 146 2.63 5.31 1.28
N GLN A 147 3.84 5.85 1.18
CA GLN A 147 4.68 6.09 2.36
C GLN A 147 4.06 7.08 3.36
N ASP A 148 3.19 8.01 2.95
CA ASP A 148 2.52 8.92 3.88
C ASP A 148 1.39 8.24 4.64
N VAL A 149 0.58 7.45 3.94
CA VAL A 149 -0.47 6.60 4.53
C VAL A 149 0.13 5.59 5.52
N ALA A 150 1.25 4.95 5.17
CA ALA A 150 2.00 4.09 6.08
C ALA A 150 2.59 4.85 7.29
N ARG A 151 3.16 6.04 7.09
CA ARG A 151 3.63 6.91 8.21
C ARG A 151 2.49 7.33 9.15
N ARG A 152 1.27 7.45 8.63
CA ARG A 152 0.06 7.83 9.38
C ARG A 152 -0.60 6.65 10.10
N GLY A 153 -0.09 5.43 9.95
CA GLY A 153 -0.50 4.27 10.73
C GLY A 153 -1.31 3.21 9.98
N THR A 154 -1.70 3.43 8.73
CA THR A 154 -2.45 2.44 7.92
C THR A 154 -1.50 1.51 7.19
N VAL A 155 -1.61 0.20 7.39
CA VAL A 155 -0.89 -0.80 6.58
C VAL A 155 -1.54 -0.88 5.20
N LEU A 156 -0.73 -0.87 4.15
CA LEU A 156 -1.18 -0.94 2.76
C LEU A 156 -0.92 -2.33 2.20
N THR A 157 -1.96 -3.17 2.03
CA THR A 157 -1.79 -4.46 1.34
C THR A 157 -2.13 -4.32 -0.14
N VAL A 158 -1.35 -4.93 -1.03
CA VAL A 158 -1.48 -4.75 -2.48
C VAL A 158 -1.34 -6.10 -3.18
N SER A 159 -2.25 -6.42 -4.10
CA SER A 159 -2.09 -7.60 -4.97
C SER A 159 -0.96 -7.39 -5.98
N SER A 160 0.01 -8.30 -6.12
CA SER A 160 1.18 -8.11 -7.02
C SER A 160 0.82 -7.99 -8.51
N GLY A 161 -0.37 -8.45 -8.89
CA GLY A 161 -0.86 -8.47 -10.27
C GLY A 161 -0.75 -9.85 -10.92
N ASN A 162 -1.51 -10.06 -11.99
CA ASN A 162 -1.74 -11.37 -12.59
C ASN A 162 -1.19 -11.42 -14.03
N ALA A 163 0.14 -11.29 -14.20
CA ALA A 163 0.80 -11.23 -15.50
C ALA A 163 2.14 -12.02 -15.56
N GLU A 164 2.35 -13.01 -14.67
CA GLU A 164 3.52 -13.92 -14.64
C GLU A 164 4.89 -13.19 -14.68
N THR A 165 4.91 -11.90 -14.30
CA THR A 165 6.06 -11.04 -14.60
C THR A 165 7.03 -10.98 -13.44
N ASN A 166 8.29 -11.31 -13.73
CA ASN A 166 9.41 -10.96 -12.87
C ASN A 166 9.62 -9.43 -12.89
N LEU A 167 9.26 -8.77 -11.78
CA LEU A 167 9.35 -7.33 -11.55
C LEU A 167 10.78 -6.86 -11.24
N GLN A 168 11.61 -7.72 -10.68
CA GLN A 168 13.03 -7.46 -10.39
C GLN A 168 13.84 -7.24 -11.69
N GLN A 169 13.43 -7.88 -12.79
CA GLN A 169 14.15 -7.81 -14.06
C GLN A 169 13.80 -6.57 -14.90
N GLY A 170 14.81 -6.06 -15.61
CA GLY A 170 14.67 -4.94 -16.54
C GLY A 170 14.36 -3.57 -15.89
N GLY A 171 14.19 -3.50 -14.57
CA GLY A 171 13.72 -2.30 -13.86
C GLY A 171 12.22 -2.03 -14.04
N ARG A 172 11.44 -3.07 -14.35
CA ARG A 172 9.98 -3.01 -14.48
C ARG A 172 9.31 -2.55 -13.18
N PHE A 173 8.04 -2.15 -13.27
CA PHE A 173 7.30 -1.70 -12.10
C PHE A 173 5.79 -1.91 -12.25
N TYR A 174 5.11 -2.21 -11.14
CA TYR A 174 3.67 -2.37 -11.04
C TYR A 174 3.18 -1.50 -9.88
N VAL A 175 2.22 -0.60 -10.10
CA VAL A 175 1.76 0.34 -9.07
C VAL A 175 0.36 -0.02 -8.57
N PRO A 176 0.10 -0.02 -7.25
CA PRO A 176 0.98 0.50 -6.20
C PRO A 176 2.04 -0.46 -5.63
N GLY A 177 2.12 -1.73 -6.04
CA GLY A 177 2.94 -2.74 -5.35
C GLY A 177 4.45 -2.45 -5.28
N THR A 178 5.09 -2.12 -6.40
CA THR A 178 6.54 -1.86 -6.49
C THR A 178 6.91 -0.45 -5.98
N VAL A 179 6.47 -0.10 -4.77
CA VAL A 179 6.85 1.12 -4.05
C VAL A 179 7.06 0.81 -2.57
N GLN A 180 8.04 1.46 -1.95
CA GLN A 180 8.29 1.31 -0.52
C GLN A 180 7.08 1.75 0.34
N GLY A 181 6.79 1.01 1.40
CA GLY A 181 5.72 1.32 2.36
C GLY A 181 4.37 0.69 2.02
N VAL A 182 4.39 -0.44 1.31
CA VAL A 182 3.25 -1.35 1.13
C VAL A 182 3.71 -2.78 1.38
N MET A 183 2.77 -3.68 1.66
CA MET A 183 2.94 -5.13 1.58
C MET A 183 2.37 -5.62 0.26
N THR A 184 3.23 -5.92 -0.70
CA THR A 184 2.85 -6.57 -1.96
C THR A 184 2.72 -8.08 -1.74
N VAL A 185 1.59 -8.61 -2.19
CA VAL A 185 1.13 -9.97 -1.91
C VAL A 185 1.05 -10.76 -3.20
N SER A 186 1.87 -11.80 -3.32
CA SER A 186 1.76 -12.80 -4.39
C SER A 186 0.68 -13.84 -4.07
N ALA A 187 0.23 -14.56 -5.08
CA ALA A 187 -0.76 -15.62 -4.93
C ALA A 187 -0.07 -16.98 -4.80
N THR A 188 -0.50 -17.81 -3.84
CA THR A 188 -0.22 -19.25 -3.85
C THR A 188 -1.38 -20.05 -4.44
N GLY A 189 -1.06 -21.19 -5.04
CA GLY A 189 -2.00 -22.27 -5.33
C GLY A 189 -2.32 -23.10 -4.07
N PRO A 190 -3.13 -24.16 -4.20
CA PRO A 190 -3.49 -25.05 -3.09
C PRO A 190 -2.34 -25.96 -2.62
N ASN A 191 -1.27 -26.08 -3.42
CA ASN A 191 -0.02 -26.77 -3.09
C ASN A 191 1.04 -25.84 -2.46
N ASP A 192 0.63 -24.64 -2.04
CA ASP A 192 1.46 -23.55 -1.47
C ASP A 192 2.59 -23.00 -2.35
N GLU A 193 2.81 -23.53 -3.55
CA GLU A 193 3.63 -22.90 -4.57
C GLU A 193 2.97 -21.62 -5.11
N MET A 194 3.76 -20.74 -5.73
CA MET A 194 3.24 -19.53 -6.36
C MET A 194 2.32 -19.90 -7.54
N ALA A 195 1.11 -19.33 -7.56
CA ALA A 195 0.17 -19.52 -8.64
C ALA A 195 0.71 -18.94 -9.96
N PHE A 196 0.59 -19.71 -11.05
CA PHE A 196 1.22 -19.46 -12.36
C PHE A 196 1.01 -18.07 -12.96
N TYR A 197 -0.06 -17.35 -12.60
CA TYR A 197 -0.34 -16.00 -13.10
C TYR A 197 0.35 -14.90 -12.28
N SER A 198 0.86 -15.18 -11.08
CA SER A 198 1.32 -14.15 -10.13
C SER A 198 2.55 -13.41 -10.65
N ASN A 199 2.58 -12.08 -10.47
CA ASN A 199 3.83 -11.33 -10.56
C ASN A 199 4.70 -11.61 -9.32
N TYR A 200 6.02 -11.51 -9.51
CA TYR A 200 7.03 -11.90 -8.52
C TYR A 200 8.33 -11.07 -8.65
N GLY A 201 9.22 -11.12 -7.66
CA GLY A 201 10.54 -10.49 -7.71
C GLY A 201 11.14 -10.24 -6.32
N THR A 202 12.45 -10.48 -6.16
CA THR A 202 13.12 -10.22 -4.88
C THR A 202 13.08 -8.74 -4.52
N ASN A 203 12.62 -8.42 -3.32
CA ASN A 203 12.32 -7.06 -2.82
C ASN A 203 11.14 -6.34 -3.51
N GLU A 204 10.32 -7.05 -4.29
CA GLU A 204 9.08 -6.53 -4.89
C GLU A 204 7.81 -7.29 -4.39
N ILE A 205 8.01 -8.35 -3.59
CA ILE A 205 6.99 -9.13 -2.88
C ILE A 205 7.38 -9.19 -1.39
N GLU A 206 6.43 -8.90 -0.50
CA GLU A 206 6.63 -8.99 0.95
C GLU A 206 6.19 -10.35 1.52
N VAL A 207 5.06 -10.91 1.05
CA VAL A 207 4.53 -12.23 1.43
C VAL A 207 3.71 -12.86 0.30
N GLY A 208 3.53 -14.17 0.32
CA GLY A 208 2.49 -14.88 -0.44
C GLY A 208 1.24 -15.13 0.41
N ALA A 209 0.08 -15.27 -0.22
CA ALA A 209 -1.14 -15.78 0.42
C ALA A 209 -2.02 -16.58 -0.58
N PRO A 210 -2.91 -17.47 -0.12
CA PRO A 210 -3.78 -18.28 -0.97
C PRO A 210 -4.57 -17.46 -2.01
N GLY A 211 -4.15 -17.52 -3.27
CA GLY A 211 -4.82 -16.85 -4.39
C GLY A 211 -5.63 -17.80 -5.27
N GLY A 212 -5.38 -19.11 -5.18
CA GLY A 212 -6.03 -20.15 -5.99
C GLY A 212 -5.50 -20.23 -7.43
N GLY A 213 -5.91 -21.27 -8.15
CA GLY A 213 -5.29 -21.71 -9.38
C GLY A 213 -4.23 -22.77 -9.14
N TYR A 214 -4.08 -23.70 -10.08
CA TYR A 214 -3.17 -24.84 -9.99
C TYR A 214 -2.53 -25.14 -11.35
N GLU A 215 -1.19 -25.25 -11.37
CA GLU A 215 -0.29 -25.43 -12.54
C GLU A 215 -0.46 -24.44 -13.71
N THR A 216 -1.62 -24.41 -14.36
CA THR A 216 -1.90 -23.59 -15.56
C THR A 216 -3.35 -23.15 -15.60
N GLN A 217 -3.66 -22.15 -16.42
CA GLN A 217 -5.04 -21.69 -16.62
C GLN A 217 -5.97 -22.78 -17.16
N ALA A 218 -5.46 -23.74 -17.93
CA ALA A 218 -6.24 -24.88 -18.42
C ALA A 218 -6.59 -25.83 -17.27
N LYS A 219 -5.57 -26.40 -16.60
CA LYS A 219 -5.72 -27.30 -15.45
C LYS A 219 -6.55 -26.70 -14.30
N THR A 220 -6.52 -25.38 -14.13
CA THR A 220 -7.30 -24.67 -13.11
C THR A 220 -8.82 -24.73 -13.33
N VAL A 221 -9.32 -24.85 -14.56
CA VAL A 221 -10.76 -24.74 -14.88
C VAL A 221 -11.36 -25.97 -15.54
N ASP A 222 -10.54 -27.00 -15.78
CA ASP A 222 -10.94 -28.28 -16.33
C ASP A 222 -11.35 -29.23 -15.19
N PRO A 223 -12.61 -29.70 -15.13
CA PRO A 223 -13.06 -30.65 -14.10
C PRO A 223 -12.53 -32.07 -14.32
N GLU A 224 -12.06 -32.41 -15.52
CA GLU A 224 -11.59 -33.76 -15.88
C GLU A 224 -10.05 -33.84 -15.93
N ALA A 225 -9.34 -32.80 -15.50
CA ALA A 225 -7.88 -32.76 -15.52
C ALA A 225 -7.26 -33.76 -14.54
N ASP A 226 -6.22 -34.49 -15.00
CA ASP A 226 -5.39 -35.35 -14.16
C ASP A 226 -4.46 -34.49 -13.28
N VAL A 227 -4.98 -34.06 -12.13
CA VAL A 227 -4.33 -33.17 -11.15
C VAL A 227 -4.73 -33.52 -9.71
N GLU A 228 -3.83 -33.25 -8.75
CA GLU A 228 -4.08 -33.42 -7.31
C GLU A 228 -5.20 -32.48 -6.80
N TYR A 229 -5.28 -31.26 -7.34
CA TYR A 229 -6.25 -30.24 -6.94
C TYR A 229 -7.18 -29.88 -8.11
N LEU A 230 -8.30 -30.60 -8.18
CA LEU A 230 -9.34 -30.45 -9.21
C LEU A 230 -10.07 -29.10 -9.16
N TYR A 231 -10.71 -28.74 -10.28
CA TYR A 231 -11.70 -27.67 -10.29
C TYR A 231 -12.98 -28.11 -9.54
N PRO A 232 -13.61 -27.27 -8.71
CA PRO A 232 -13.24 -25.89 -8.37
C PRO A 232 -12.45 -25.75 -7.06
N THR A 233 -12.07 -26.84 -6.39
CA THR A 233 -11.44 -26.78 -5.05
C THR A 233 -10.03 -26.19 -5.08
N ASN A 234 -9.39 -26.11 -6.25
CA ASN A 234 -8.18 -25.32 -6.48
C ASN A 234 -8.40 -23.79 -6.51
N LEU A 235 -9.64 -23.29 -6.37
CA LEU A 235 -9.99 -21.86 -6.34
C LEU A 235 -10.36 -21.38 -4.93
N VAL A 236 -10.32 -20.06 -4.71
CA VAL A 236 -10.82 -19.43 -3.48
C VAL A 236 -12.34 -19.22 -3.58
N TYR A 237 -13.11 -19.87 -2.69
CA TYR A 237 -14.54 -19.62 -2.53
C TYR A 237 -14.78 -18.35 -1.70
N SER A 238 -15.63 -17.42 -2.16
CA SER A 238 -15.94 -16.20 -1.42
C SER A 238 -17.25 -15.54 -1.85
N SER A 239 -17.74 -14.56 -1.09
CA SER A 239 -19.01 -13.84 -1.32
C SER A 239 -18.99 -13.02 -2.61
N VAL A 240 -20.04 -13.08 -3.44
CA VAL A 240 -20.18 -12.27 -4.67
C VAL A 240 -21.32 -11.24 -4.55
N PRO A 241 -21.34 -10.19 -5.40
CA PRO A 241 -22.47 -9.28 -5.48
C PRO A 241 -23.81 -10.03 -5.68
N GLY A 242 -24.88 -9.53 -5.05
CA GLY A 242 -26.17 -10.23 -5.00
C GLY A 242 -26.36 -11.14 -3.78
N ASP A 243 -25.51 -10.98 -2.75
CA ASP A 243 -25.55 -11.76 -1.49
C ASP A 243 -25.36 -13.29 -1.67
N GLY A 244 -24.71 -13.70 -2.78
CA GLY A 244 -24.35 -15.09 -3.09
C GLY A 244 -22.87 -15.40 -2.86
N TYR A 245 -22.41 -16.56 -3.35
CA TYR A 245 -21.01 -17.01 -3.27
C TYR A 245 -20.51 -17.53 -4.62
N GLY A 246 -19.19 -17.60 -4.80
CA GLY A 246 -18.59 -18.22 -5.98
C GLY A 246 -17.07 -18.33 -5.91
N TRP A 247 -16.55 -19.26 -6.70
CA TRP A 247 -15.12 -19.54 -6.82
C TRP A 247 -14.38 -18.47 -7.65
N LYS A 248 -13.16 -18.12 -7.24
CA LYS A 248 -12.28 -17.11 -7.86
C LYS A 248 -10.81 -17.50 -7.72
N ALA A 249 -9.97 -17.05 -8.65
CA ALA A 249 -8.52 -17.01 -8.49
C ALA A 249 -8.01 -15.56 -8.62
N GLY A 250 -6.77 -15.32 -8.19
CA GLY A 250 -6.02 -14.09 -8.43
C GLY A 250 -5.28 -13.58 -7.20
N THR A 251 -4.21 -12.81 -7.41
CA THR A 251 -3.53 -12.02 -6.35
C THR A 251 -4.50 -11.08 -5.63
N SER A 252 -5.58 -10.67 -6.30
CA SER A 252 -6.73 -9.96 -5.73
C SER A 252 -7.46 -10.71 -4.61
N MET A 253 -7.36 -12.03 -4.52
CA MET A 253 -7.91 -12.89 -3.44
C MET A 253 -6.88 -13.18 -2.33
N ALA A 254 -5.58 -13.09 -2.64
CA ALA A 254 -4.48 -13.23 -1.68
C ALA A 254 -4.34 -12.00 -0.77
N ALA A 255 -4.22 -10.80 -1.35
CA ALA A 255 -4.05 -9.54 -0.62
C ALA A 255 -5.06 -9.24 0.53
N PRO A 256 -6.37 -9.54 0.42
CA PRO A 256 -7.32 -9.29 1.50
C PRO A 256 -7.13 -10.19 2.73
N GLN A 257 -6.47 -11.34 2.60
CA GLN A 257 -6.17 -12.21 3.76
C GLN A 257 -5.08 -11.56 4.64
N VAL A 258 -4.05 -11.00 4.00
CA VAL A 258 -3.04 -10.19 4.69
C VAL A 258 -3.67 -8.97 5.37
N ALA A 259 -4.68 -8.35 4.74
CA ALA A 259 -5.41 -7.23 5.34
C ALA A 259 -6.23 -7.62 6.58
N GLY A 260 -6.85 -8.81 6.58
CA GLY A 260 -7.48 -9.37 7.78
C GLY A 260 -6.46 -9.71 8.87
N LEU A 261 -5.31 -10.28 8.50
CA LEU A 261 -4.24 -10.60 9.44
C LEU A 261 -3.64 -9.35 10.11
N VAL A 262 -3.53 -8.22 9.40
CA VAL A 262 -3.21 -6.91 10.01
C VAL A 262 -4.22 -6.54 11.11
N GLY A 263 -5.50 -6.80 10.89
CA GLY A 263 -6.56 -6.60 11.88
C GLY A 263 -6.34 -7.43 13.15
N LEU A 264 -6.09 -8.74 13.00
CA LEU A 264 -5.81 -9.63 14.14
C LEU A 264 -4.55 -9.21 14.93
N VAL A 265 -3.48 -8.79 14.24
CA VAL A 265 -2.26 -8.30 14.88
C VAL A 265 -2.53 -7.05 15.74
N ARG A 266 -3.49 -6.20 15.34
CA ARG A 266 -3.87 -4.98 16.08
C ARG A 266 -5.00 -5.16 17.08
N GLU A 267 -5.79 -6.21 16.97
CA GLU A 267 -6.66 -6.64 18.06
C GLU A 267 -5.84 -7.02 19.30
N LEU A 268 -4.67 -7.65 19.09
CA LEU A 268 -3.70 -7.96 20.13
C LEU A 268 -2.86 -6.75 20.58
N GLU A 269 -2.33 -5.95 19.65
CA GLU A 269 -1.51 -4.77 19.94
C GLU A 269 -1.96 -3.54 19.12
N PRO A 270 -2.94 -2.75 19.61
CA PRO A 270 -3.55 -1.66 18.83
C PRO A 270 -2.56 -0.58 18.36
N ASP A 271 -1.63 -0.17 19.22
CA ASP A 271 -0.61 0.84 18.92
C ASP A 271 0.57 0.30 18.07
N MET A 272 0.47 -0.92 17.51
CA MET A 272 1.55 -1.50 16.71
C MET A 272 1.75 -0.73 15.40
N ASN A 273 2.83 0.05 15.35
CA ASN A 273 3.24 0.77 14.15
C ASN A 273 3.43 -0.17 12.95
N VAL A 274 3.16 0.34 11.75
CA VAL A 274 3.11 -0.42 10.48
C VAL A 274 4.30 -1.36 10.31
N LYS A 275 5.54 -0.90 10.57
CA LYS A 275 6.75 -1.74 10.44
C LYS A 275 6.80 -2.94 11.39
N ARG A 276 6.26 -2.83 12.61
CA ARG A 276 6.16 -3.98 13.52
C ARG A 276 5.07 -4.96 13.05
N VAL A 277 3.97 -4.47 12.47
CA VAL A 277 2.92 -5.33 11.88
C VAL A 277 3.48 -6.09 10.67
N GLU A 278 4.02 -5.37 9.68
CA GLU A 278 4.72 -5.91 8.50
C GLU A 278 5.75 -6.98 8.92
N SER A 279 6.60 -6.65 9.91
CA SER A 279 7.62 -7.55 10.43
C SER A 279 7.04 -8.78 11.12
N ASN A 280 5.95 -8.68 11.90
CA ASN A 280 5.39 -9.85 12.58
C ASN A 280 4.71 -10.81 11.61
N ILE A 281 4.00 -10.29 10.60
CA ILE A 281 3.43 -11.10 9.51
C ILE A 281 4.55 -11.80 8.72
N ALA A 282 5.63 -11.09 8.38
CA ALA A 282 6.77 -11.66 7.65
C ALA A 282 7.57 -12.70 8.46
N HIS A 283 7.63 -12.59 9.79
CA HIS A 283 8.31 -13.59 10.64
C HIS A 283 7.39 -14.71 11.14
N GLY A 284 6.08 -14.60 10.90
CA GLY A 284 5.07 -15.64 11.13
C GLY A 284 4.56 -16.23 9.82
N ALA A 285 5.38 -16.23 8.77
CA ALA A 285 5.07 -16.82 7.48
C ALA A 285 5.73 -18.20 7.33
N ASP A 286 5.02 -19.14 6.71
CA ASP A 286 5.49 -20.47 6.37
C ASP A 286 6.38 -20.48 5.12
N LEU A 287 7.06 -21.60 4.91
CA LEU A 287 7.65 -22.00 3.62
C LEU A 287 8.75 -21.11 3.06
N VAL A 288 9.47 -20.38 3.92
CA VAL A 288 10.91 -20.20 3.77
C VAL A 288 11.60 -20.20 5.14
N GLN A 289 12.76 -20.86 5.23
CA GLN A 289 13.52 -21.01 6.48
C GLN A 289 14.29 -19.71 6.84
N GLY A 290 13.58 -18.61 7.05
CA GLY A 290 14.14 -17.29 7.35
C GLY A 290 14.89 -16.64 6.18
N ARG A 291 14.54 -16.96 4.93
CA ARG A 291 15.21 -16.47 3.71
C ARG A 291 14.19 -15.97 2.70
N SER A 292 14.26 -14.73 2.24
CA SER A 292 13.29 -14.25 1.25
C SER A 292 13.47 -14.95 -0.12
N SER A 293 12.35 -15.31 -0.76
CA SER A 293 12.30 -15.79 -2.15
C SER A 293 11.72 -14.72 -3.10
N PRO A 294 12.07 -14.74 -4.40
CA PRO A 294 11.40 -13.89 -5.39
C PRO A 294 9.88 -14.11 -5.45
N GLU A 295 9.42 -15.34 -5.24
CA GLU A 295 8.05 -15.78 -5.51
C GLU A 295 7.08 -15.42 -4.38
N LEU A 296 7.50 -15.62 -3.12
CA LEU A 296 6.64 -15.51 -1.93
C LEU A 296 7.13 -14.46 -0.93
N GLY A 297 8.15 -13.64 -1.26
CA GLY A 297 8.66 -12.63 -0.35
C GLY A 297 9.27 -13.28 0.90
N ALA A 298 8.67 -13.07 2.07
CA ALA A 298 9.05 -13.70 3.34
C ALA A 298 8.37 -15.07 3.60
N GLY A 299 7.52 -15.55 2.70
CA GLY A 299 6.82 -16.83 2.81
C GLY A 299 5.30 -16.72 2.61
N ARG A 300 4.59 -17.85 2.67
CA ARG A 300 3.11 -17.88 2.71
C ARG A 300 2.66 -17.41 4.10
N ILE A 301 1.72 -16.47 4.21
CA ILE A 301 1.21 -16.07 5.54
C ILE A 301 0.71 -17.28 6.35
N ASN A 302 1.05 -17.33 7.63
CA ASN A 302 0.43 -18.21 8.60
C ASN A 302 -0.19 -17.35 9.71
N VAL A 303 -1.51 -17.45 9.84
CA VAL A 303 -2.29 -16.64 10.77
C VAL A 303 -1.95 -17.00 12.21
N LEU A 304 -1.81 -18.30 12.52
CA LEU A 304 -1.60 -18.80 13.88
C LEU A 304 -0.23 -18.39 14.41
N ASP A 305 0.84 -18.75 13.70
CA ASP A 305 2.21 -18.40 14.07
C ASP A 305 2.40 -16.88 14.20
N THR A 306 1.73 -16.09 13.35
CA THR A 306 1.73 -14.62 13.46
C THR A 306 1.07 -14.13 14.76
N VAL A 307 -0.13 -14.61 15.11
CA VAL A 307 -0.84 -14.13 16.32
C VAL A 307 -0.21 -14.66 17.61
N GLU A 308 0.28 -15.91 17.63
CA GLU A 308 1.01 -16.47 18.77
C GLU A 308 2.32 -15.73 19.01
N ARG A 309 3.06 -15.39 17.94
CA ARG A 309 4.27 -14.56 18.00
C ARG A 309 3.99 -13.17 18.58
N VAL A 310 2.86 -12.56 18.26
CA VAL A 310 2.46 -11.25 18.80
C VAL A 310 2.09 -11.38 20.29
N GLY A 311 1.12 -12.23 20.62
CA GLY A 311 0.65 -12.42 21.99
C GLY A 311 1.74 -12.89 22.97
N GLY A 312 2.61 -13.80 22.53
CA GLY A 312 3.73 -14.31 23.34
C GLY A 312 4.78 -13.26 23.70
N ASN A 313 4.96 -12.23 22.87
CA ASN A 313 5.89 -11.13 23.16
C ASN A 313 5.32 -10.11 24.17
N GLY A 314 3.98 -9.95 24.25
CA GLY A 314 3.34 -9.08 25.25
C GLY A 314 3.51 -9.57 26.70
N GLY A 315 3.73 -10.88 26.91
CA GLY A 315 3.85 -11.47 28.24
C GLY A 315 5.24 -11.47 28.87
N ASN A 316 6.31 -11.35 28.08
CA ASN A 316 7.66 -11.73 28.55
C ASN A 316 8.46 -10.58 29.20
N GLY A 317 7.79 -9.82 30.06
CA GLY A 317 8.36 -8.73 30.87
C GLY A 317 9.06 -9.18 32.16
N ASN A 318 9.18 -10.49 32.43
CA ASN A 318 9.96 -10.98 33.57
C ASN A 318 10.31 -12.48 33.50
N GLY A 319 11.60 -12.81 33.70
CA GLY A 319 11.99 -13.99 34.47
C GLY A 319 11.93 -15.39 33.84
N ARG A 320 12.80 -15.68 32.86
CA ARG A 320 13.39 -17.03 32.71
C ARG A 320 14.92 -16.97 32.63
N GLY A 321 15.54 -16.76 33.79
CA GLY A 321 16.98 -17.00 33.97
C GLY A 321 17.28 -18.50 33.82
N ASN A 322 18.39 -18.84 33.16
CA ASN A 322 18.66 -20.20 32.71
C ASN A 322 19.18 -21.10 33.86
N GLY A 323 18.29 -21.91 34.44
CA GLY A 323 18.57 -22.77 35.58
C GLY A 323 19.14 -24.14 35.20
N ASN A 324 20.42 -24.22 34.85
CA ASN A 324 21.13 -25.50 34.72
C ASN A 324 21.19 -26.21 36.09
N GLY A 325 20.67 -27.45 36.17
CA GLY A 325 20.18 -28.01 37.44
C GLY A 325 20.47 -29.49 37.74
N ARG A 326 21.54 -30.06 37.16
CA ARG A 326 22.01 -31.46 37.27
C ARG A 326 21.28 -32.48 36.39
#